data_AF-A0A1Y3ARG8-F1
#
_entry.id   AF-A0A1Y3ARG8-F1
#
_cell.length_a   1.000
_cell.length_b   1.000
_cell.length_c   1.000
_cell.angle_alpha   90.00
_cell.angle_beta   90.00
_cell.angle_gamma   90.00
#
_symmetry.space_group_name_H-M   'P 1'
#
loop_
_entity.id
_entity.type
_entity.pdbx_description
1 polymer ?
#
loop_
_entity_poly.entity_id
_entity_poly.type
_entity_poly.pdbx_seq_one_letter_code
_entity_poly.pdbx_strand_id
1 'polypeptide(L)'
;ITEPYRLTIENRFESFINYGFNGDRFVAGQIFSIFISIIVYWIVSATFMFIDIYQWPKFILKYKIRTEKSPKTVEISSGMVKQVLINQMIAQAMFFFFHWFKMSNLLFPQSSTLPTLSRFITEWISFILIREITFYYTHRLCHHPYFYRHIHKRHHEFQA
;
A
#
# COMPACT_ATOMS: atom_id res chain seq x y z
N ILE A 1 13.77 -23.74 9.88
CA ILE A 1 13.23 -23.20 11.15
C ILE A 1 12.85 -24.40 12.00
N THR A 2 13.43 -24.56 13.19
CA THR A 2 13.09 -25.69 14.08
C THR A 2 11.77 -25.39 14.80
N GLU A 3 10.88 -26.38 14.95
CA GLU A 3 9.58 -26.24 15.63
C GLU A 3 9.63 -25.50 16.99
N PRO A 4 10.63 -25.74 17.87
CA PRO A 4 10.75 -25.01 19.14
C PRO A 4 10.97 -23.50 18.98
N TYR A 5 11.68 -23.08 17.93
CA TYR A 5 11.95 -21.67 17.65
C TYR A 5 10.69 -20.96 17.14
N ARG A 6 9.93 -21.64 16.27
CA ARG A 6 8.63 -21.14 15.78
C ARG A 6 7.66 -20.92 16.94
N LEU A 7 7.48 -21.92 17.81
CA LEU A 7 6.61 -21.83 18.99
C LEU A 7 7.03 -20.70 19.93
N THR A 8 8.33 -20.49 20.11
CA THR A 8 8.85 -19.38 20.93
C THR A 8 8.46 -18.02 20.37
N ILE A 9 8.55 -17.83 19.06
CA ILE A 9 8.15 -16.60 18.40
C ILE A 9 6.63 -16.40 18.49
N GLU A 10 5.85 -17.45 18.20
CA GLU A 10 4.39 -17.41 18.28
C GLU A 10 3.94 -17.03 19.69
N ASN A 11 4.49 -17.67 20.73
CA ASN A 11 4.14 -17.35 22.12
C ASN A 11 4.50 -15.91 22.52
N ARG A 12 5.64 -15.39 22.05
CA ARG A 12 6.01 -13.98 22.29
C ARG A 12 5.06 -13.02 21.59
N PHE A 13 4.67 -13.34 20.37
CA PHE A 13 3.71 -12.54 19.60
C PHE A 13 2.33 -12.54 20.27
N GLU A 14 1.82 -13.70 20.69
CA GLU A 14 0.56 -13.82 21.41
C GLU A 14 0.59 -13.06 22.75
N SER A 15 1.69 -13.17 23.50
CA SER A 15 1.88 -12.42 24.74
C SER A 15 1.84 -10.90 24.48
N PHE A 16 2.51 -10.42 23.44
CA PHE A 16 2.48 -9.02 23.05
C PHE A 16 1.06 -8.54 22.68
N ILE A 17 0.29 -9.34 21.93
CA ILE A 17 -1.10 -9.01 21.60
C ILE A 17 -1.97 -8.96 22.86
N ASN A 18 -1.82 -9.94 23.75
CA ASN A 18 -2.61 -10.02 24.97
C ASN A 18 -2.35 -8.84 25.91
N TYR A 19 -1.09 -8.46 26.13
CA TYR A 19 -0.74 -7.34 27.01
C TYR A 19 -0.95 -5.97 26.37
N GLY A 20 -0.65 -5.82 25.07
CA GLY A 20 -0.71 -4.53 24.38
C GLY A 20 -2.08 -4.17 23.81
N PHE A 21 -2.91 -5.18 23.49
CA PHE A 21 -4.18 -4.99 22.78
C PHE A 21 -5.34 -5.77 23.40
N ASN A 22 -5.20 -6.25 24.65
CA ASN A 22 -6.22 -7.04 25.35
C ASN A 22 -6.68 -8.29 24.56
N GLY A 23 -5.81 -8.87 23.74
CA GLY A 23 -6.15 -10.02 22.90
C GLY A 23 -6.85 -9.66 21.58
N ASP A 24 -7.10 -8.36 21.30
CA ASP A 24 -7.75 -7.92 20.07
C ASP A 24 -6.77 -7.98 18.89
N ARG A 25 -6.83 -9.11 18.17
CA ARG A 25 -6.01 -9.37 16.97
C ARG A 25 -6.35 -8.44 15.80
N PHE A 26 -7.59 -7.95 15.73
CA PHE A 26 -7.99 -7.04 14.66
C PHE A 26 -7.30 -5.70 14.85
N VAL A 27 -7.43 -5.11 16.05
CA VAL A 27 -6.80 -3.83 16.39
C VAL A 27 -5.27 -3.93 16.33
N ALA A 28 -4.69 -5.00 16.87
CA ALA A 28 -3.24 -5.24 16.80
C ALA A 28 -2.75 -5.31 15.34
N GLY A 29 -3.46 -6.06 14.49
CA GLY A 29 -3.14 -6.17 13.07
C GLY A 29 -3.23 -4.84 12.32
N GLN A 30 -4.29 -4.05 12.58
CA GLN A 30 -4.46 -2.73 11.98
C GLN A 30 -3.30 -1.79 12.33
N ILE A 31 -3.00 -1.67 13.62
CA ILE A 31 -1.97 -0.76 14.11
C ILE A 31 -0.61 -1.15 13.54
N PHE A 32 -0.27 -2.45 13.56
CA PHE A 32 0.98 -2.94 13.00
C PHE A 32 1.09 -2.68 11.50
N SER A 33 0.03 -2.96 10.74
CA SER A 33 -0.01 -2.68 9.30
C SER A 33 0.14 -1.19 8.99
N ILE A 34 -0.48 -0.31 9.80
CA ILE A 34 -0.37 1.14 9.64
C ILE A 34 1.08 1.61 9.85
N PHE A 35 1.71 1.16 10.94
CA PHE A 35 3.10 1.54 11.23
C PHE A 35 4.05 1.06 10.15
N ILE A 36 3.95 -0.21 9.74
CA ILE A 36 4.81 -0.75 8.68
C ILE A 36 4.61 0.01 7.38
N SER A 37 3.36 0.23 6.94
CA SER A 37 3.12 0.86 5.64
C SER A 37 3.64 2.31 5.61
N ILE A 38 3.46 3.06 6.70
CA ILE A 38 4.00 4.42 6.84
C ILE A 38 5.53 4.38 6.84
N ILE A 39 6.16 3.57 7.69
CA ILE A 39 7.62 3.50 7.81
C ILE A 39 8.26 3.12 6.48
N VAL A 40 7.78 2.05 5.84
CA VAL A 40 8.33 1.58 4.57
C VAL A 40 8.17 2.64 3.48
N TYR A 41 6.99 3.27 3.38
CA TYR A 41 6.75 4.33 2.42
C TYR A 41 7.74 5.48 2.61
N TRP A 42 7.85 6.03 3.82
CA TRP A 42 8.68 7.19 4.08
C TRP A 42 10.17 6.89 3.93
N ILE A 43 10.65 5.70 4.32
CA ILE A 43 12.04 5.29 4.12
C ILE A 43 12.36 5.19 2.62
N VAL A 44 11.52 4.50 1.86
CA VAL A 44 11.74 4.29 0.42
C VAL A 44 11.65 5.63 -0.33
N SER A 45 10.60 6.41 -0.07
CA SER A 45 10.42 7.73 -0.67
C SER A 45 11.55 8.69 -0.30
N ALA A 46 11.99 8.73 0.96
CA ALA A 46 13.12 9.56 1.37
C ALA A 46 14.42 9.13 0.68
N THR A 47 14.63 7.82 0.48
CA THR A 47 15.79 7.30 -0.26
C THR A 47 15.80 7.78 -1.70
N PHE A 48 14.68 7.65 -2.42
CA PHE A 48 14.59 8.14 -3.80
C PHE A 48 14.72 9.66 -3.88
N MET A 49 14.06 10.38 -2.98
CA MET A 49 14.16 11.84 -2.89
C MET A 49 15.60 12.29 -2.62
N PHE A 50 16.32 11.60 -1.74
CA PHE A 50 17.73 11.86 -1.46
C PHE A 50 18.60 11.66 -2.70
N ILE A 51 18.41 10.55 -3.45
CA ILE A 51 19.12 10.31 -4.70
C ILE A 51 18.82 11.42 -5.72
N ASP A 52 17.56 11.86 -5.81
CA ASP A 52 17.16 12.91 -6.75
C ASP A 52 17.68 14.30 -6.39
N ILE A 53 17.76 14.65 -5.10
CA ILE A 53 18.29 15.95 -4.66
C ILE A 53 19.82 16.00 -4.77
N TYR A 54 20.49 14.98 -4.22
CA TYR A 54 21.94 15.00 -4.06
C TYR A 54 22.69 14.35 -5.23
N GLN A 55 21.97 13.68 -6.14
CA GLN A 55 22.56 12.96 -7.28
C GLN A 55 23.66 11.99 -6.82
N TRP A 56 23.43 11.35 -5.67
CA TRP A 56 24.36 10.41 -5.04
C TRP A 56 23.59 9.19 -4.49
N PRO A 57 24.13 7.97 -4.61
CA PRO A 57 25.44 7.65 -5.18
C PRO A 57 25.45 7.60 -6.71
N LYS A 58 26.51 8.13 -7.33
CA LYS A 58 26.62 8.32 -8.79
C LYS A 58 26.48 7.03 -9.61
N PHE A 59 26.79 5.87 -9.03
CA PHE A 59 26.69 4.58 -9.73
C PHE A 59 25.24 4.17 -10.02
N ILE A 60 24.25 4.69 -9.29
CA ILE A 60 22.83 4.39 -9.51
C ILE A 60 22.26 5.23 -10.66
N LEU A 61 22.79 6.44 -10.87
CA LEU A 61 22.26 7.39 -11.85
C LEU A 61 22.27 6.85 -13.29
N LYS A 62 23.17 5.91 -13.62
CA LYS A 62 23.21 5.26 -14.94
C LYS A 62 21.97 4.39 -15.24
N TYR A 63 21.20 4.01 -14.22
CA TYR A 63 19.96 3.24 -14.37
C TYR A 63 18.71 4.11 -14.39
N LYS A 64 18.86 5.44 -14.26
CA LYS A 64 17.73 6.37 -14.28
C LYS A 64 17.17 6.47 -15.70
N ILE A 65 15.90 6.10 -15.86
CA ILE A 65 15.22 6.08 -17.17
C ILE A 65 14.84 7.50 -17.62
N ARG A 66 14.49 8.38 -16.68
CA ARG A 66 14.09 9.77 -16.97
C ARG A 66 15.32 10.62 -17.29
N THR A 67 15.36 11.16 -18.51
CA THR A 67 16.39 12.07 -19.04
C THR A 67 16.18 13.53 -18.65
N GLU A 68 14.96 13.90 -18.24
CA GLU A 68 14.67 15.25 -17.78
C GLU A 68 15.31 15.52 -16.40
N LYS A 69 15.82 16.74 -16.22
CA LYS A 69 16.33 17.18 -14.91
C LYS A 69 15.19 17.01 -13.91
N SER A 70 15.42 16.24 -12.82
CA SER A 70 14.49 16.19 -11.70
C SER A 70 14.08 17.63 -11.36
N PRO A 71 12.78 17.91 -11.13
CA PRO A 71 12.38 19.23 -10.68
C PRO A 71 13.28 19.58 -9.49
N LYS A 72 13.98 20.72 -9.60
CA LYS A 72 14.86 21.19 -8.53
C LYS A 72 14.06 21.19 -7.23
N THR A 73 14.75 21.05 -6.11
CA THR A 73 14.31 21.12 -4.68
C THR A 73 13.17 22.09 -4.31
N VAL A 74 12.78 22.98 -5.21
CA VAL A 74 11.68 23.95 -5.16
C VAL A 74 10.28 23.31 -5.07
N GLU A 75 10.10 22.03 -5.42
CA GLU A 75 8.76 21.39 -5.47
C GLU A 75 8.38 20.50 -4.28
N ILE A 76 9.24 20.31 -3.27
CA ILE A 76 8.81 19.70 -1.99
C ILE A 76 8.06 20.76 -1.19
N SER A 77 6.87 21.11 -1.68
CA SER A 77 5.98 22.02 -0.99
C SER A 77 5.32 21.29 0.19
N SER A 78 4.94 22.05 1.22
CA SER A 78 4.03 21.55 2.26
C SER A 78 2.74 20.94 1.67
N GLY A 79 2.35 21.36 0.47
CA GLY A 79 1.25 20.78 -0.30
C GLY A 79 1.48 19.33 -0.72
N MET A 80 2.69 18.96 -1.14
CA MET A 80 3.04 17.58 -1.52
C MET A 80 2.95 16.65 -0.31
N VAL A 81 3.58 17.03 0.81
CA VAL A 81 3.54 16.25 2.06
C VAL A 81 2.09 16.10 2.54
N LYS A 82 1.30 17.18 2.51
CA LYS A 82 -0.13 17.14 2.84
C LYS A 82 -0.90 16.16 1.94
N GLN A 83 -0.65 16.18 0.63
CA GLN A 83 -1.31 15.27 -0.31
C GLN A 83 -0.95 13.81 -0.04
N VAL A 84 0.31 13.52 0.26
CA VAL A 84 0.78 12.18 0.65
C VAL A 84 0.04 11.69 1.91
N LEU A 85 -0.05 12.54 2.94
CA LEU A 85 -0.75 12.19 4.18
C LEU A 85 -2.24 11.94 3.95
N ILE A 86 -2.91 12.76 3.12
CA ILE A 86 -4.31 12.53 2.74
C ILE A 86 -4.47 11.18 2.01
N ASN A 87 -3.60 10.90 1.04
CA ASN A 87 -3.63 9.64 0.29
C ASN A 87 -3.41 8.43 1.23
N GLN A 88 -2.48 8.55 2.19
CA GLN A 88 -2.26 7.52 3.21
C GLN A 88 -3.51 7.32 4.07
N MET A 89 -4.13 8.39 4.58
CA MET A 89 -5.37 8.29 5.38
C MET A 89 -6.50 7.57 4.63
N ILE A 90 -6.70 7.91 3.35
CA ILE A 90 -7.70 7.24 2.50
C ILE A 90 -7.35 5.75 2.33
N ALA A 91 -6.07 5.44 2.04
CA ALA A 91 -5.61 4.06 1.89
C ALA A 91 -5.80 3.24 3.18
N GLN A 92 -5.49 3.82 4.34
CA GLN A 92 -5.70 3.14 5.63
C GLN A 92 -7.18 2.92 5.92
N ALA A 93 -8.06 3.87 5.60
CA ALA A 93 -9.50 3.72 5.76
C ALA A 93 -10.04 2.57 4.88
N MET A 94 -9.58 2.49 3.62
CA MET A 94 -9.92 1.37 2.73
C MET A 94 -9.41 0.04 3.28
N PHE A 95 -8.16 -0.01 3.76
CA PHE A 95 -7.59 -1.22 4.34
C PHE A 95 -8.35 -1.68 5.59
N PHE A 96 -8.72 -0.74 6.47
CA PHE A 96 -9.55 -1.00 7.64
C PHE A 96 -10.89 -1.65 7.22
N PHE A 97 -11.58 -1.03 6.26
CA PHE A 97 -12.84 -1.52 5.73
C PHE A 97 -12.72 -2.96 5.21
N PHE A 98 -11.75 -3.24 4.33
CA PHE A 98 -11.59 -4.59 3.78
C PHE A 98 -11.15 -5.63 4.82
N HIS A 99 -10.29 -5.27 5.76
CA HIS A 99 -9.88 -6.19 6.83
C HIS A 99 -11.05 -6.48 7.77
N TRP A 100 -11.91 -5.50 8.08
CA TRP A 100 -13.13 -5.73 8.85
C TRP A 100 -14.07 -6.70 8.14
N PHE A 101 -14.29 -6.53 6.84
CA PHE A 101 -15.08 -7.49 6.03
C PHE A 101 -14.48 -8.89 5.98
N LYS A 102 -13.16 -9.00 5.98
CA LYS A 102 -12.45 -10.28 6.07
C LYS A 102 -12.67 -10.94 7.43
N MET A 103 -12.51 -10.21 8.53
CA MET A 103 -12.65 -10.75 9.89
C MET A 103 -14.10 -11.08 10.25
N SER A 104 -15.08 -10.37 9.70
CA SER A 104 -16.49 -10.68 9.88
C SER A 104 -16.95 -11.91 9.08
N ASN A 105 -16.08 -12.51 8.25
CA ASN A 105 -16.40 -13.59 7.32
C ASN A 105 -17.59 -13.29 6.36
N LEU A 106 -17.99 -12.01 6.24
CA LEU A 106 -19.16 -11.60 5.45
C LEU A 106 -18.92 -11.74 3.95
N LEU A 107 -17.71 -11.38 3.48
CA LEU A 107 -17.35 -11.38 2.06
C LEU A 107 -16.31 -12.45 1.71
N PHE A 108 -15.50 -12.88 2.69
CA PHE A 108 -14.37 -13.77 2.48
C PHE A 108 -14.39 -14.89 3.52
N PRO A 109 -15.21 -15.93 3.35
CA PRO A 109 -15.24 -17.05 4.28
C PRO A 109 -13.86 -17.70 4.38
N GLN A 110 -13.33 -17.76 5.60
CA GLN A 110 -12.00 -18.31 5.85
C GLN A 110 -12.01 -19.83 5.61
N SER A 111 -11.39 -20.27 4.51
CA SER A 111 -11.15 -21.70 4.26
C SER A 111 -10.02 -22.18 5.18
N SER A 112 -10.25 -23.27 5.92
CA SER A 112 -9.23 -23.95 6.72
C SER A 112 -8.24 -24.76 5.88
N THR A 113 -8.54 -24.95 4.59
CA THR A 113 -7.71 -25.69 3.63
C THR A 113 -7.22 -24.79 2.51
N LEU A 114 -6.03 -25.11 2.00
CA LEU A 114 -5.48 -24.45 0.82
C LEU A 114 -6.44 -24.62 -0.37
N PRO A 115 -6.66 -23.57 -1.18
CA PRO A 115 -7.48 -23.68 -2.37
C PRO A 115 -6.84 -24.69 -3.34
N THR A 116 -7.67 -25.40 -4.09
CA THR A 116 -7.17 -26.23 -5.19
C THR A 116 -6.52 -25.35 -6.26
N LEU A 117 -5.56 -25.91 -7.01
CA LEU A 117 -4.89 -25.17 -8.10
C LEU A 117 -5.90 -24.59 -9.10
N SER A 118 -6.94 -25.35 -9.43
CA SER A 118 -8.03 -24.90 -10.31
C SER A 118 -8.74 -23.68 -9.74
N ARG A 119 -9.16 -23.73 -8.46
CA ARG A 119 -9.79 -22.59 -7.78
C ARG A 119 -8.89 -21.36 -7.78
N PHE A 120 -7.62 -21.54 -7.46
CA PHE A 120 -6.65 -20.45 -7.46
C PHE A 120 -6.53 -19.79 -8.85
N ILE A 121 -6.39 -20.58 -9.92
CA ILE A 121 -6.30 -20.07 -11.29
C ILE A 121 -7.60 -19.35 -11.69
N THR A 122 -8.76 -19.93 -11.37
CA THR A 122 -10.06 -19.30 -11.66
C THR A 122 -10.20 -17.96 -10.94
N GLU A 123 -9.97 -17.93 -9.63
CA GLU A 123 -10.02 -16.69 -8.85
C GLU A 123 -9.02 -15.65 -9.41
N TRP A 124 -7.80 -16.07 -9.73
CA TRP A 124 -6.77 -15.19 -10.28
C TRP A 124 -7.17 -14.58 -11.63
N ILE A 125 -7.68 -15.37 -12.58
CA ILE A 125 -8.17 -14.88 -13.87
C ILE A 125 -9.37 -13.95 -13.65
N SER A 126 -10.32 -14.31 -12.78
CA SER A 126 -11.46 -13.46 -12.45
C SER A 126 -11.00 -12.11 -11.88
N PHE A 127 -10.02 -12.09 -10.96
CA PHE A 127 -9.47 -10.85 -10.42
C PHE A 127 -8.77 -10.00 -11.48
N ILE A 128 -8.06 -10.61 -12.43
CA ILE A 128 -7.47 -9.88 -13.56
C ILE A 128 -8.57 -9.20 -14.38
N LEU A 129 -9.61 -9.95 -14.78
CA LEU A 129 -10.69 -9.40 -15.60
C LEU A 129 -11.45 -8.28 -14.88
N ILE A 130 -11.79 -8.49 -13.60
CA ILE A 130 -12.44 -7.47 -12.77
C ILE A 130 -11.54 -6.23 -12.68
N ARG A 131 -10.24 -6.41 -12.42
CA ARG A 131 -9.28 -5.30 -12.35
C ARG A 131 -9.22 -4.52 -13.66
N GLU A 132 -9.15 -5.20 -14.81
CA GLU A 132 -9.08 -4.52 -16.12
C GLU A 132 -10.35 -3.71 -16.40
N ILE A 133 -11.53 -4.30 -16.15
CA ILE A 133 -12.82 -3.62 -16.33
C ILE A 133 -12.92 -2.41 -15.38
N THR A 134 -12.71 -2.62 -14.08
CA THR A 134 -12.79 -1.56 -13.08
C THR A 134 -11.78 -0.45 -13.34
N PHE A 135 -10.56 -0.79 -13.74
CA PHE A 135 -9.53 0.20 -14.06
C PHE A 135 -9.94 1.05 -15.27
N TYR A 136 -10.38 0.43 -16.37
CA TYR A 136 -10.80 1.15 -17.57
C TYR A 136 -11.93 2.16 -17.28
N TYR A 137 -13.00 1.71 -16.62
CA TYR A 137 -14.15 2.57 -16.34
C TYR A 137 -13.84 3.64 -15.30
N THR A 138 -13.03 3.32 -14.27
CA THR A 138 -12.60 4.31 -13.28
C THR A 138 -11.70 5.37 -13.92
N HIS A 139 -10.77 4.96 -14.79
CA HIS A 139 -9.92 5.89 -15.52
C HIS A 139 -10.76 6.81 -16.41
N ARG A 140 -11.70 6.26 -17.19
CA ARG A 140 -12.63 7.03 -18.02
C ARG A 140 -13.50 7.98 -17.20
N LEU A 141 -13.96 7.55 -16.03
CA LEU A 141 -14.72 8.39 -15.11
C LEU A 141 -13.87 9.54 -14.56
N CYS A 142 -12.61 9.28 -14.22
CA CYS A 142 -11.67 10.32 -13.77
C CYS A 142 -11.37 11.37 -14.84
N HIS A 143 -11.53 11.04 -16.13
CA HIS A 143 -11.45 12.01 -17.23
C HIS A 143 -12.70 12.87 -17.40
N HIS A 144 -13.80 12.54 -16.74
CA HIS A 144 -14.99 13.38 -16.78
C HIS A 144 -14.70 14.76 -16.14
N PRO A 145 -15.18 15.90 -16.69
CA PRO A 145 -14.75 17.24 -16.29
C PRO A 145 -14.80 17.52 -14.79
N TYR A 146 -15.81 16.98 -14.10
CA TYR A 146 -15.95 17.09 -12.65
C TYR A 146 -14.80 16.41 -11.88
N PHE A 147 -14.44 15.18 -12.24
CA PHE A 147 -13.36 14.43 -11.58
C PHE A 147 -11.99 14.80 -12.10
N TYR A 148 -11.90 15.27 -13.34
CA TYR A 148 -10.64 15.62 -13.99
C TYR A 148 -9.88 16.67 -13.18
N ARG A 149 -10.54 17.77 -12.81
CA ARG A 149 -9.90 18.86 -12.06
C ARG A 149 -9.39 18.42 -10.68
N HIS A 150 -10.11 17.52 -10.01
CA HIS A 150 -9.87 17.18 -8.60
C HIS A 150 -8.98 15.95 -8.41
N ILE A 151 -9.06 14.98 -9.32
CA ILE A 151 -8.39 13.68 -9.18
C ILE A 151 -7.38 13.51 -10.31
N HIS A 152 -7.82 13.50 -11.56
CA HIS A 152 -6.95 13.11 -12.68
C HIS A 152 -5.83 14.11 -12.93
N LYS A 153 -6.13 15.42 -12.93
CA LYS A 153 -5.14 16.48 -13.06
C LYS A 153 -4.11 16.47 -11.92
N ARG A 154 -4.54 16.16 -10.69
CA ARG A 154 -3.66 16.03 -9.52
C ARG A 154 -2.80 14.76 -9.59
N HIS A 155 -3.37 13.66 -10.04
CA HIS A 155 -2.64 12.41 -10.24
C HIS A 155 -1.52 12.57 -11.28
N HIS A 156 -1.77 13.32 -12.36
CA HIS A 156 -0.78 13.64 -13.38
C HIS A 156 0.03 14.92 -13.09
N GLU A 157 -0.09 15.52 -11.90
CA GLU A 157 0.68 16.72 -11.50
C GLU A 157 2.18 16.42 -11.53
N PHE A 158 2.56 15.24 -11.04
CA PHE A 158 3.88 14.66 -11.23
C PHE A 158 3.73 13.55 -12.26
N GLN A 159 3.86 13.90 -13.54
CA GLN A 159 3.98 12.89 -14.60
C GLN A 159 5.15 11.97 -14.19
N ALA A 160 4.93 10.64 -14.21
CA ALA A 160 5.97 9.63 -13.97
C ALA A 160 6.79 9.39 -15.25
#